data_AF-L0EDJ6-F1
#
_entry.id   AF-L0EDJ6-F1
#
_cell.length_a   1.000
_cell.length_b   1.000
_cell.length_c   1.000
_cell.angle_alpha   90.00
_cell.angle_beta   90.00
_cell.angle_gamma   90.00
#
_symmetry.space_group_name_H-M   'P 1'
#
loop_
_entity.id
_entity.type
_entity.pdbx_description
1 polymer ?
#
loop_
_entity_poly.entity_id
_entity_poly.type
_entity_poly.pdbx_seq_one_letter_code
_entity_poly.pdbx_strand_id
1 'polypeptide(L)' 'MDQGYAELKLRELGIELPRASSPAAKYANCVIVNELMFVSGKGPTSGA' A
#
# COMPACT_ATOMS: atom_id res chain seq x y z
N MET A 1 -13.45 -6.88 16.09
CA MET A 1 -12.48 -6.48 15.06
C MET A 1 -13.29 -5.77 14.01
N ASP A 2 -13.32 -4.44 14.10
CA ASP A 2 -14.14 -3.65 13.18
C ASP A 2 -13.35 -3.49 11.88
N GLN A 3 -13.86 -4.08 10.80
CA GLN A 3 -13.21 -4.03 9.50
C GLN A 3 -13.65 -2.74 8.81
N GLY A 4 -12.69 -1.91 8.39
CA GLY A 4 -12.99 -0.63 7.75
C GLY A 4 -13.69 -0.82 6.40
N TYR A 5 -14.35 0.24 5.95
CA TYR A 5 -15.09 0.25 4.68
C TYR A 5 -14.20 -0.11 3.48
N ALA A 6 -12.95 0.35 3.47
CA ALA A 6 -12.00 0.06 2.40
C ALA A 6 -11.65 -1.44 2.33
N GLU A 7 -11.41 -2.05 3.49
CA GLU A 7 -11.12 -3.48 3.62
C GLU A 7 -12.32 -4.34 3.20
N LEU A 8 -13.55 -3.90 3.51
CA LEU A 8 -14.78 -4.57 3.05
C LEU A 8 -14.89 -4.51 1.51
N LYS A 9 -14.67 -3.34 0.90
CA LYS A 9 -14.71 -3.19 -0.56
C LYS A 9 -13.66 -4.01 -1.29
N LEU A 10 -12.43 -4.06 -0.78
CA LEU A 10 -11.38 -4.91 -1.35
C LEU A 10 -11.79 -6.38 -1.36
N ARG A 11 -12.41 -6.85 -0.26
CA ARG A 11 -12.91 -8.23 -0.16
C ARG A 11 -14.04 -8.52 -1.15
N GLU A 12 -15.01 -7.62 -1.30
CA GLU A 12 -16.11 -7.76 -2.28
C GLU A 12 -15.59 -7.87 -3.72
N LEU A 13 -14.50 -7.16 -4.03
CA LEU A 13 -13.84 -7.19 -5.33
C LEU A 13 -12.90 -8.39 -5.52
N GLY A 14 -12.71 -9.24 -4.51
CA GLY A 14 -11.76 -10.35 -4.54
C GLY A 14 -10.30 -9.91 -4.60
N ILE A 15 -9.98 -8.70 -4.10
CA ILE A 15 -8.62 -8.14 -4.10
C ILE A 15 -7.97 -8.41 -2.74
N GLU A 16 -6.86 -9.15 -2.74
CA GLU A 16 -6.00 -9.31 -1.58
C GLU A 16 -4.85 -8.29 -1.62
N LEU A 17 -4.65 -7.56 -0.54
CA LEU A 17 -3.51 -6.65 -0.44
C LEU A 17 -2.23 -7.44 -0.20
N PRO A 18 -1.17 -7.24 -1.01
CA PRO A 18 0.09 -7.92 -0.78
C PRO A 18 0.79 -7.36 0.48
N ARG A 19 1.74 -8.15 1.00
CA ARG A 19 2.70 -7.63 1.97
C ARG A 19 3.47 -6.47 1.35
N ALA A 20 3.58 -5.35 2.07
CA ALA A 20 4.32 -4.18 1.59
C ALA A 20 5.77 -4.53 1.23
N SER A 21 6.23 -4.07 0.07
CA SER A 21 7.61 -4.28 -0.39
C SER A 21 8.60 -3.38 0.35
N SER A 22 9.85 -3.83 0.42
CA SER A 22 10.96 -2.98 0.85
C SER A 22 11.27 -1.91 -0.19
N PRO A 23 11.80 -0.73 0.21
CA PRO A 23 12.34 0.25 -0.73
C PRO A 23 13.40 -0.35 -1.66
N ALA A 24 13.44 0.06 -2.92
CA ALA A 24 14.42 -0.43 -3.90
C ALA A 24 15.84 0.12 -3.67
N ALA A 25 15.98 1.20 -2.89
CA ALA A 25 17.24 1.83 -2.52
C ALA A 25 17.11 2.53 -1.16
N LYS A 26 18.03 3.44 -0.82
CA LYS A 26 18.05 4.17 0.46
C LYS A 26 17.01 5.30 0.50
N TYR A 27 15.74 4.93 0.57
CA TYR A 27 14.62 5.85 0.79
C TYR A 27 13.53 5.17 1.64
N ALA A 28 12.64 5.94 2.26
CA ALA A 28 11.51 5.41 3.03
C ALA A 28 10.32 5.09 2.11
N ASN A 29 9.49 4.10 2.46
CA ASN A 29 8.32 3.72 1.64
C ASN A 29 7.26 4.82 1.53
N CYS A 30 7.18 5.65 2.57
CA CYS A 30 6.36 6.86 2.63
C CYS A 30 6.97 7.84 3.63
N VAL A 31 6.60 9.12 3.50
CA VAL A 31 6.87 10.17 4.49
C VAL A 31 5.59 10.98 4.70
N ILE A 32 5.44 11.56 5.89
CA ILE A 32 4.31 12.43 6.23
C ILE A 32 4.86 13.83 6.50
N VAL A 33 4.34 14.83 5.79
CA VAL A 33 4.73 16.24 5.95
C VAL A 33 3.48 17.10 5.80
N ASN A 34 3.22 17.97 6.77
CA ASN A 34 2.07 18.89 6.78
C ASN A 34 0.74 18.17 6.50
N GLU A 35 0.43 17.11 7.27
CA GLU A 35 -0.79 16.30 7.15
C GLU A 35 -0.95 15.56 5.80
N LEU A 36 0.06 15.57 4.93
CA LEU A 36 0.07 14.83 3.67
C LEU A 36 1.01 13.63 3.73
N MET A 37 0.53 12.47 3.30
CA MET A 37 1.32 11.26 3.15
C MET A 37 1.79 11.10 1.69
N PHE A 38 3.10 11.11 1.48
CA PHE A 38 3.72 10.90 0.18
C PHE A 38 4.20 9.45 0.09
N VAL A 39 3.63 8.67 -0.84
CA VAL A 39 4.01 7.28 -1.08
C VAL A 39 5.05 7.21 -2.20
N SER A 40 6.19 6.57 -1.97
CA SER A 40 7.19 6.35 -3.03
C SER A 40 6.65 5.42 -4.11
N GLY A 41 7.17 5.54 -5.34
CA GLY A 41 6.76 4.70 -6.47
C GLY A 41 6.68 3.21 -6.12
N LYS A 42 5.54 2.59 -6.45
CA LYS A 42 5.30 1.15 -6.33
C LYS A 42 5.02 0.62 -7.72
N GLY A 43 5.81 -0.35 -8.16
CA GLY A 43 5.53 -1.10 -9.37
C GLY A 43 4.52 -2.22 -9.09
N PRO A 44 3.98 -2.87 -10.12
CA PRO A 44 3.26 -4.13 -9.95
C PRO A 44 4.19 -5.14 -9.27
N THR A 45 3.76 -5.70 -8.14
CA THR A 45 4.53 -6.73 -7.43
C THR A 45 4.39 -8.11 -8.09
N SER A 46 3.57 -8.23 -9.12
CA SER A 46 3.54 -9.36 -10.06
C SER A 46 4.21 -8.94 -11.37
N GLY A 47 5.46 -9.34 -11.58
CA GLY A 47 6.11 -9.22 -12.87
C GLY A 47 7.08 -10.38 -13.06
N ALA A 48 6.77 -11.25 -14.04
CA ALA A 48 7.59 -12.36 -14.54
C ALA A 48 7.98 -13.47 -13.54
#